data_AF-A0A7W3FJL1-F1
#
_entry.id   AF-A0A7W3FJL1-F1
#
_cell.length_a   1.000
_cell.length_b   1.000
_cell.length_c   1.000
_cell.angle_alpha   90.00
_cell.angle_beta   90.00
_cell.angle_gamma   90.00
#
_symmetry.space_group_name_H-M   'P 1'
#
loop_
_entity.id
_entity.type
_entity.pdbx_description
1 polymer ?
#
loop_
_entity_poly.entity_id
_entity_poly.type
_entity_poly.pdbx_seq_one_letter_code
_entity_poly.pdbx_strand_id
1 'polypeptide(L)'
;MKLPVRWITGIGALAAAMVMLILLFWPRHADRARPALSTGATATVAAPKVTRLRAQADTSLGGQPIQQIETEIARNASFRNDVLFLIVATARDRCTPAHAGELARMANRAQLPILAGVSQVTEANPALDRAIYHYVQKVANQVVCGQAFQLTDQPSAGIDSYAERFPDSYFTPWQQATMSSEYRDRPLATRAQQACQTVAYAVLPLSDPDWRCDAGRSGARRRIVDACEATRQQLGATKTEELTETLGQVLAQPVSTIVATVPQQCR
;
A
#
# COMPACT_ATOMS: atom_id res chain seq x y z
N MET A 1 60.43 -11.81 31.25
CA MET A 1 60.71 -12.01 29.81
C MET A 1 59.87 -11.03 29.01
N LYS A 2 60.50 -10.17 28.21
CA LYS A 2 59.86 -9.10 27.41
C LYS A 2 59.61 -9.62 25.98
N LEU A 3 58.40 -9.47 25.47
CA LEU A 3 58.05 -9.77 24.07
C LEU A 3 58.38 -8.56 23.17
N PRO A 4 58.92 -8.78 21.95
CA PRO A 4 59.39 -7.70 21.08
C PRO A 4 58.29 -7.03 20.25
N VAL A 5 58.30 -5.69 20.31
CA VAL A 5 57.51 -4.72 19.56
C VAL A 5 58.06 -4.62 18.13
N ARG A 6 57.59 -5.45 17.19
CA ARG A 6 57.98 -5.34 15.77
C ARG A 6 56.90 -5.65 14.71
N TRP A 7 55.62 -5.77 15.08
CA TRP A 7 54.56 -6.15 14.13
C TRP A 7 53.59 -5.02 13.70
N ILE A 8 53.82 -3.76 14.09
CA ILE A 8 52.85 -2.66 13.86
C ILE A 8 53.11 -1.86 12.58
N THR A 9 54.23 -2.06 11.87
CA THR A 9 54.58 -1.22 10.70
C THR A 9 54.13 -1.75 9.33
N GLY A 10 53.38 -2.86 9.27
CA GLY A 10 52.95 -3.45 7.98
C GLY A 10 51.63 -2.93 7.40
N ILE A 11 50.75 -2.34 8.22
CA ILE A 11 49.36 -2.03 7.81
C ILE A 11 49.24 -0.60 7.23
N GLY A 12 50.12 0.32 7.60
CA GLY A 12 50.07 1.72 7.16
C GLY A 12 50.34 1.95 5.66
N ALA A 13 51.13 1.08 5.02
CA ALA A 13 51.51 1.26 3.62
C ALA A 13 50.39 0.85 2.63
N LEU A 14 49.55 -0.11 3.02
CA LEU A 14 48.43 -0.59 2.18
C LEU A 14 47.26 0.41 2.15
N ALA A 15 47.00 1.14 3.23
CA ALA A 15 45.94 2.14 3.27
C ALA A 15 46.26 3.38 2.40
N ALA A 16 47.52 3.79 2.32
CA ALA A 16 47.93 4.93 1.51
C ALA A 16 47.84 4.65 0.00
N ALA A 17 48.17 3.43 -0.44
CA ALA A 17 48.05 3.03 -1.84
C ALA A 17 46.58 2.93 -2.30
N MET A 18 45.68 2.49 -1.42
CA MET A 18 44.25 2.33 -1.74
C MET A 18 43.53 3.68 -1.88
N VAL A 19 43.89 4.68 -1.06
CA VAL A 19 43.35 6.06 -1.17
C VAL A 19 43.85 6.76 -2.44
N MET A 20 45.10 6.51 -2.85
CA MET A 20 45.66 7.09 -4.08
C MET A 20 44.99 6.54 -5.35
N LEU A 21 44.59 5.26 -5.34
CA LEU A 21 43.84 4.63 -6.44
C LEU A 21 42.39 5.16 -6.56
N ILE A 22 41.74 5.45 -5.43
CA ILE A 22 40.38 6.04 -5.40
C ILE A 22 40.39 7.49 -5.94
N LEU A 23 41.47 8.24 -5.69
CA LEU A 23 41.62 9.60 -6.25
C LEU A 23 41.96 9.62 -7.75
N LEU A 24 42.57 8.57 -8.28
CA LEU A 24 42.90 8.45 -9.71
C LEU A 24 41.75 7.92 -10.57
N PHE A 25 40.80 7.17 -9.98
CA PHE A 25 39.67 6.57 -10.69
C PHE A 25 38.31 7.24 -10.45
N TRP A 26 38.26 8.34 -9.69
CA TRP A 26 37.02 9.10 -9.54
C TRP A 26 36.70 9.87 -10.83
N PRO A 27 35.54 9.65 -11.48
CA PRO A 27 35.15 10.42 -12.66
C PRO A 27 34.99 11.89 -12.27
N ARG A 28 35.79 12.75 -12.91
CA ARG A 28 35.67 14.21 -12.85
C ARG A 28 34.30 14.61 -13.41
N HIS A 29 33.35 14.86 -12.52
CA HIS A 29 32.23 15.74 -12.83
C HIS A 29 32.73 17.19 -12.83
N ALA A 30 32.95 17.71 -14.03
CA ALA A 30 33.04 19.12 -14.38
C ALA A 30 32.60 19.19 -15.86
N ASP A 31 31.74 20.07 -16.34
CA ASP A 31 31.29 21.37 -15.84
C ASP A 31 30.01 21.74 -16.60
N ARG A 32 29.14 22.51 -15.93
CA ARG A 32 28.33 23.61 -16.46
C ARG A 32 27.92 23.57 -17.94
N ALA A 33 26.68 23.16 -18.19
CA ALA A 33 25.83 23.89 -19.14
C ALA A 33 24.98 24.88 -18.33
N ARG A 34 25.23 26.17 -18.50
CA ARG A 34 24.32 27.24 -18.07
C ARG A 34 22.98 27.03 -18.80
N PRO A 35 21.84 26.90 -18.11
CA PRO A 35 20.58 27.17 -18.78
C PRO A 35 20.53 28.67 -19.04
N ALA A 36 20.50 29.04 -20.33
CA ALA A 36 20.04 30.34 -20.74
C ALA A 36 18.69 30.62 -20.05
N LEU A 37 18.51 31.83 -19.52
CA LEU A 37 17.18 32.34 -19.20
C LEU A 37 16.36 32.31 -20.50
N SER A 38 15.62 31.22 -20.69
CA SER A 38 14.44 31.20 -21.55
C SER A 38 13.34 31.88 -20.77
N THR A 39 13.17 33.17 -21.06
CA THR A 39 11.87 33.82 -20.93
C THR A 39 10.88 33.09 -21.83
N GLY A 40 9.79 32.59 -21.25
CA GLY A 40 8.60 32.17 -21.99
C GLY A 40 8.56 30.71 -22.42
N ALA A 41 8.30 29.81 -21.46
CA ALA A 41 7.39 28.70 -21.66
C ALA A 41 6.95 28.21 -20.30
N THR A 42 5.79 28.67 -19.83
CA THR A 42 4.97 27.87 -18.92
C THR A 42 4.74 26.54 -19.63
N ALA A 43 5.57 25.54 -19.32
CA ALA A 43 5.24 24.16 -19.59
C ALA A 43 4.01 23.89 -18.73
N THR A 44 2.84 24.09 -19.33
CA THR A 44 1.58 23.61 -18.82
C THR A 44 1.77 22.10 -18.71
N VAL A 45 2.12 21.61 -17.52
CA VAL A 45 2.03 20.19 -17.20
C VAL A 45 0.58 19.86 -17.53
N ALA A 46 0.37 19.16 -18.65
CA ALA A 46 -0.96 18.81 -19.09
C ALA A 46 -1.63 18.11 -17.90
N ALA A 47 -2.74 18.67 -17.45
CA ALA A 47 -3.49 18.10 -16.34
C ALA A 47 -3.67 16.60 -16.63
N PRO A 48 -3.44 15.71 -15.65
CA PRO A 48 -3.58 14.28 -15.87
C PRO A 48 -4.95 14.02 -16.49
N LYS A 49 -4.98 13.32 -17.63
CA LYS A 49 -6.22 13.02 -18.32
C LYS A 49 -7.04 12.09 -17.42
N VAL A 50 -7.98 12.65 -16.69
CA VAL A 50 -8.89 11.88 -15.85
C VAL A 50 -10.00 11.32 -16.72
N THR A 51 -10.07 10.00 -16.81
CA THR A 51 -11.18 9.33 -17.48
C THR A 51 -12.29 9.11 -16.46
N ARG A 52 -13.45 9.75 -16.67
CA ARG A 52 -14.65 9.41 -15.90
C ARG A 52 -15.14 8.05 -16.39
N LEU A 53 -15.11 7.08 -15.49
CA LEU A 53 -15.64 5.76 -15.76
C LEU A 53 -17.12 5.78 -15.46
N ARG A 54 -17.90 5.46 -16.48
CA ARG A 54 -19.27 5.01 -16.28
C ARG A 54 -19.39 3.70 -17.04
N ALA A 55 -20.08 2.74 -16.46
CA ALA A 55 -20.67 1.70 -17.28
C ALA A 55 -21.76 2.40 -18.08
N GLN A 56 -21.41 3.01 -19.23
CA GLN A 56 -22.43 3.41 -20.20
C GLN A 56 -23.41 2.24 -20.33
N ALA A 57 -24.70 2.54 -20.17
CA ALA A 57 -25.77 1.55 -20.18
C ALA A 57 -25.63 0.71 -21.45
N ASP A 58 -24.98 -0.43 -21.29
CA ASP A 58 -24.88 -1.43 -22.33
C ASP A 58 -26.22 -2.13 -22.31
N THR A 59 -26.88 -2.16 -23.46
CA THR A 59 -28.09 -2.95 -23.62
C THR A 59 -27.85 -4.44 -23.35
N SER A 60 -26.59 -4.90 -23.34
CA SER A 60 -26.20 -6.28 -23.01
C SER A 60 -26.32 -6.67 -21.52
N LEU A 61 -26.35 -5.71 -20.59
CA LEU A 61 -26.51 -5.97 -19.14
C LEU A 61 -27.94 -5.68 -18.63
N GLY A 62 -28.82 -5.23 -19.53
CA GLY A 62 -30.08 -4.60 -19.16
C GLY A 62 -29.82 -3.23 -18.52
N GLY A 63 -30.43 -2.17 -19.03
CA GLY A 63 -30.22 -0.82 -18.48
C GLY A 63 -30.61 -0.70 -16.99
N GLN A 64 -31.54 -1.54 -16.52
CA GLN A 64 -32.08 -1.51 -15.16
C GLN A 64 -31.06 -1.94 -14.07
N PRO A 65 -30.40 -3.13 -14.13
CA PRO A 65 -29.36 -3.50 -13.18
C PRO A 65 -28.20 -2.49 -13.06
N ILE A 66 -27.76 -1.93 -14.19
CA ILE A 66 -26.66 -0.95 -14.19
C ILE A 66 -27.07 0.34 -13.47
N GLN A 67 -28.27 0.84 -13.74
CA GLN A 67 -28.78 2.04 -13.06
C GLN A 67 -28.97 1.81 -11.54
N GLN A 68 -29.37 0.61 -11.14
CA GLN A 68 -29.43 0.22 -9.73
C GLN A 68 -28.05 0.21 -9.09
N ILE A 69 -27.04 -0.39 -9.73
CA ILE A 69 -25.65 -0.40 -9.25
C ILE A 69 -25.12 1.03 -9.10
N GLU A 70 -25.32 1.90 -10.10
CA GLU A 70 -24.87 3.30 -10.02
C GLU A 70 -25.57 4.07 -8.90
N THR A 71 -26.85 3.78 -8.65
CA THR A 71 -27.61 4.34 -7.53
C THR A 71 -27.03 3.88 -6.19
N GLU A 72 -26.68 2.60 -6.06
CA GLU A 72 -26.02 2.07 -4.86
C GLU A 72 -24.64 2.69 -4.64
N ILE A 73 -23.84 2.84 -5.70
CA ILE A 73 -22.53 3.51 -5.63
C ILE A 73 -22.69 4.95 -5.12
N ALA A 74 -23.75 5.66 -5.53
CA ALA A 74 -23.99 7.03 -5.08
C ALA A 74 -24.37 7.09 -3.60
N ARG A 75 -25.27 6.22 -3.14
CA ARG A 75 -25.89 6.32 -1.80
C ARG A 75 -25.20 5.51 -0.70
N ASN A 76 -24.56 4.39 -1.02
CA ASN A 76 -23.98 3.46 -0.05
C ASN A 76 -22.45 3.53 -0.09
N ALA A 77 -21.86 4.11 0.96
CA ALA A 77 -20.41 4.29 1.05
C ALA A 77 -19.64 2.96 1.14
N SER A 78 -20.17 1.98 1.89
CA SER A 78 -19.55 0.65 2.03
C SER A 78 -19.51 -0.06 0.67
N PHE A 79 -20.66 -0.12 -0.01
CA PHE A 79 -20.77 -0.68 -1.35
C PHE A 79 -19.85 0.02 -2.36
N ARG A 80 -19.80 1.35 -2.34
CA ARG A 80 -18.90 2.12 -3.20
C ARG A 80 -17.42 1.79 -2.96
N ASN A 81 -17.01 1.63 -1.71
CA ASN A 81 -15.63 1.29 -1.37
C ASN A 81 -15.28 -0.13 -1.83
N ASP A 82 -16.18 -1.09 -1.67
CA ASP A 82 -16.03 -2.45 -2.22
C ASP A 82 -15.89 -2.45 -3.73
N VAL A 83 -16.80 -1.79 -4.44
CA VAL A 83 -16.78 -1.71 -5.91
C VAL A 83 -15.50 -1.03 -6.38
N LEU A 84 -15.07 0.05 -5.73
CA LEU A 84 -13.80 0.70 -6.07
C LEU A 84 -12.61 -0.22 -5.83
N PHE A 85 -12.54 -0.90 -4.68
CA PHE A 85 -11.49 -1.86 -4.39
C PHE A 85 -11.41 -2.93 -5.48
N LEU A 86 -12.56 -3.52 -5.86
CA LEU A 86 -12.63 -4.53 -6.90
C LEU A 86 -12.17 -3.99 -8.25
N ILE A 87 -12.60 -2.80 -8.66
CA ILE A 87 -12.15 -2.17 -9.91
C ILE A 87 -10.64 -1.94 -9.90
N VAL A 88 -10.09 -1.39 -8.80
CA VAL A 88 -8.64 -1.13 -8.69
C VAL A 88 -7.86 -2.43 -8.69
N ALA A 89 -8.32 -3.45 -7.97
CA ALA A 89 -7.67 -4.77 -7.93
C ALA A 89 -7.65 -5.42 -9.32
N THR A 90 -8.80 -5.49 -9.99
CA THR A 90 -8.89 -6.05 -11.35
C THR A 90 -8.06 -5.25 -12.35
N ALA A 91 -8.11 -3.92 -12.31
CA ALA A 91 -7.33 -3.08 -13.21
C ALA A 91 -5.83 -3.21 -12.96
N ARG A 92 -5.40 -3.29 -11.69
CA ARG A 92 -4.00 -3.51 -11.30
C ARG A 92 -3.49 -4.85 -11.76
N ASP A 93 -4.21 -5.94 -11.51
CA ASP A 93 -3.81 -7.29 -11.92
C ASP A 93 -3.57 -7.38 -13.43
N ARG A 94 -4.34 -6.63 -14.23
CA ARG A 94 -4.11 -6.48 -15.67
C ARG A 94 -2.92 -5.58 -16.02
N CYS A 95 -2.80 -4.42 -15.36
CA CYS A 95 -1.76 -3.43 -15.67
C CYS A 95 -0.35 -3.84 -15.18
N THR A 96 -0.27 -4.61 -14.10
CA THR A 96 0.97 -5.09 -13.50
C THR A 96 0.85 -6.56 -13.05
N PRO A 97 0.80 -7.52 -13.99
CA PRO A 97 0.52 -8.93 -13.67
C PRO A 97 1.49 -9.58 -12.67
N ALA A 98 2.75 -9.13 -12.62
CA ALA A 98 3.73 -9.58 -11.63
C ALA A 98 3.33 -9.25 -10.17
N HIS A 99 2.43 -8.29 -9.99
CA HIS A 99 1.91 -7.80 -8.72
C HIS A 99 0.47 -8.26 -8.45
N ALA A 100 0.01 -9.29 -9.18
CA ALA A 100 -1.37 -9.75 -9.08
C ALA A 100 -1.73 -10.26 -7.66
N GLY A 101 -2.94 -9.90 -7.21
CA GLY A 101 -3.48 -10.31 -5.92
C GLY A 101 -2.79 -9.70 -4.69
N GLU A 102 -1.85 -8.75 -4.85
CA GLU A 102 -1.22 -8.07 -3.72
C GLU A 102 -2.24 -7.33 -2.84
N LEU A 103 -3.19 -6.66 -3.48
CA LEU A 103 -4.27 -5.94 -2.80
C LEU A 103 -5.16 -6.91 -2.00
N ALA A 104 -5.55 -8.04 -2.60
CA ALA A 104 -6.35 -9.06 -1.91
C ALA A 104 -5.59 -9.69 -0.73
N ARG A 105 -4.31 -10.03 -0.89
CA ARG A 105 -3.49 -10.55 0.21
C ARG A 105 -3.36 -9.53 1.33
N MET A 106 -3.12 -8.26 1.00
CA MET A 106 -3.00 -7.21 1.99
C MET A 106 -4.34 -6.93 2.70
N ALA A 107 -5.46 -7.02 1.99
CA ALA A 107 -6.79 -6.87 2.56
C ALA A 107 -7.09 -7.91 3.63
N ASN A 108 -6.79 -9.18 3.32
CA ASN A 108 -6.95 -10.29 4.26
C ASN A 108 -6.10 -10.10 5.52
N ARG A 109 -4.86 -9.64 5.37
CA ARG A 109 -3.96 -9.37 6.50
C ARG A 109 -4.44 -8.22 7.36
N ALA A 110 -4.95 -7.18 6.72
CA ALA A 110 -5.54 -6.04 7.38
C ALA A 110 -6.96 -6.29 7.93
N GLN A 111 -7.49 -7.50 7.73
CA GLN A 111 -8.83 -7.92 8.13
C GLN A 111 -9.90 -6.90 7.69
N LEU A 112 -9.73 -6.40 6.47
CA LEU A 112 -10.65 -5.41 5.93
C LEU A 112 -12.03 -6.04 5.69
N PRO A 113 -13.13 -5.30 5.93
CA PRO A 113 -14.48 -5.78 5.69
C PRO A 113 -14.84 -5.68 4.19
N ILE A 114 -13.96 -6.20 3.32
CA ILE A 114 -14.18 -6.17 1.88
C ILE A 114 -15.36 -7.07 1.53
N LEU A 115 -16.17 -6.60 0.60
CA LEU A 115 -17.41 -7.20 0.13
C LEU A 115 -18.56 -7.11 1.14
N ALA A 116 -18.39 -6.49 2.31
CA ALA A 116 -19.50 -6.35 3.26
C ALA A 116 -20.66 -5.51 2.67
N GLY A 117 -20.33 -4.43 1.96
CA GLY A 117 -21.32 -3.62 1.26
C GLY A 117 -21.91 -4.31 0.04
N VAL A 118 -21.09 -5.05 -0.72
CA VAL A 118 -21.57 -5.89 -1.85
C VAL A 118 -22.55 -6.95 -1.34
N SER A 119 -22.17 -7.72 -0.32
CA SER A 119 -23.02 -8.74 0.30
C SER A 119 -24.35 -8.15 0.74
N GLN A 120 -24.34 -7.02 1.45
CA GLN A 120 -25.56 -6.34 1.89
C GLN A 120 -26.48 -5.96 0.71
N VAL A 121 -25.92 -5.42 -0.38
CA VAL A 121 -26.70 -5.06 -1.57
C VAL A 121 -27.25 -6.31 -2.27
N THR A 122 -26.46 -7.38 -2.39
CA THR A 122 -26.90 -8.62 -3.03
C THR A 122 -27.89 -9.43 -2.19
N GLU A 123 -27.82 -9.34 -0.86
CA GLU A 123 -28.83 -9.93 0.03
C GLU A 123 -30.19 -9.23 -0.16
N ALA A 124 -30.19 -7.90 -0.28
CA ALA A 124 -31.40 -7.12 -0.54
C ALA A 124 -31.94 -7.31 -1.97
N ASN A 125 -31.06 -7.53 -2.95
CA ASN A 125 -31.43 -7.76 -4.34
C ASN A 125 -30.50 -8.79 -5.02
N PRO A 126 -30.82 -10.10 -4.92
CA PRO A 126 -29.99 -11.17 -5.47
C PRO A 126 -29.76 -11.10 -6.98
N ALA A 127 -30.66 -10.43 -7.72
CA ALA A 127 -30.49 -10.25 -9.17
C ALA A 127 -29.26 -9.38 -9.52
N LEU A 128 -28.74 -8.60 -8.57
CA LEU A 128 -27.56 -7.77 -8.78
C LEU A 128 -26.24 -8.52 -8.67
N ASP A 129 -26.20 -9.73 -8.09
CA ASP A 129 -24.95 -10.44 -7.82
C ASP A 129 -24.06 -10.57 -9.07
N ARG A 130 -24.55 -11.27 -10.10
CA ARG A 130 -23.83 -11.40 -11.38
C ARG A 130 -23.65 -10.05 -12.10
N ALA A 131 -24.61 -9.13 -11.97
CA ALA A 131 -24.54 -7.83 -12.62
C ALA A 131 -23.39 -6.96 -12.06
N ILE A 132 -23.12 -7.05 -10.76
CA ILE A 132 -22.01 -6.34 -10.08
C ILE A 132 -20.67 -6.83 -10.62
N TYR A 133 -20.47 -8.15 -10.74
CA TYR A 133 -19.23 -8.69 -11.32
C TYR A 133 -19.00 -8.20 -12.76
N HIS A 134 -20.04 -8.20 -13.59
CA HIS A 134 -19.93 -7.68 -14.96
C HIS A 134 -19.69 -6.18 -15.00
N TYR A 135 -20.35 -5.41 -14.12
CA TYR A 135 -20.13 -3.97 -13.99
C TYR A 135 -18.66 -3.68 -13.65
N VAL A 136 -18.12 -4.34 -12.62
CA VAL A 136 -16.72 -4.20 -12.19
C VAL A 136 -15.78 -4.53 -13.35
N GLN A 137 -15.97 -5.67 -14.02
CA GLN A 137 -15.10 -6.08 -15.13
C GLN A 137 -15.14 -5.06 -16.28
N LYS A 138 -16.35 -4.60 -16.65
CA LYS A 138 -16.52 -3.61 -17.72
C LYS A 138 -15.81 -2.31 -17.38
N VAL A 139 -16.00 -1.80 -16.17
CA VAL A 139 -15.39 -0.55 -15.71
C VAL A 139 -13.88 -0.70 -15.58
N ALA A 140 -13.38 -1.77 -14.97
CA ALA A 140 -11.95 -2.05 -14.85
C ALA A 140 -11.25 -2.11 -16.22
N ASN A 141 -11.91 -2.68 -17.23
CA ASN A 141 -11.37 -2.76 -18.59
C ASN A 141 -11.20 -1.38 -19.26
N GLN A 142 -12.01 -0.38 -18.87
CA GLN A 142 -11.91 1.00 -19.36
C GLN A 142 -10.78 1.81 -18.71
N VAL A 143 -10.26 1.36 -17.56
CA VAL A 143 -9.15 2.05 -16.90
C VAL A 143 -7.91 2.00 -17.79
N VAL A 144 -7.23 3.12 -17.98
CA VAL A 144 -5.95 3.14 -18.70
C VAL A 144 -4.82 3.03 -17.68
N CYS A 145 -3.87 2.11 -17.92
CA CYS A 145 -2.74 1.90 -17.02
C CYS A 145 -1.93 3.21 -16.84
N GLY A 146 -1.58 3.53 -15.60
CA GLY A 146 -0.87 4.77 -15.25
C GLY A 146 -1.72 6.04 -15.26
N GLN A 147 -3.03 5.96 -15.54
CA GLN A 147 -3.93 7.11 -15.48
C GLN A 147 -4.88 7.03 -14.28
N ALA A 148 -5.19 8.20 -13.73
CA ALA A 148 -6.23 8.32 -12.72
C ALA A 148 -7.61 8.24 -13.36
N PHE A 149 -8.57 7.70 -12.62
CA PHE A 149 -9.94 7.50 -13.07
C PHE A 149 -10.93 7.98 -12.02
N GLN A 150 -12.16 8.29 -12.45
CA GLN A 150 -13.25 8.67 -11.55
C GLN A 150 -14.37 7.64 -11.64
N LEU A 151 -14.74 7.03 -10.51
CA LEU A 151 -15.92 6.17 -10.41
C LEU A 151 -17.20 6.98 -10.16
N THR A 152 -17.07 8.07 -9.40
CA THR A 152 -18.15 8.99 -9.04
C THR A 152 -17.70 10.43 -9.30
N ASP A 153 -18.50 11.41 -8.87
CA ASP A 153 -18.11 12.82 -8.93
C ASP A 153 -17.05 13.22 -7.88
N GLN A 154 -16.54 12.24 -7.12
CA GLN A 154 -15.41 12.40 -6.20
C GLN A 154 -14.09 12.59 -6.96
N PRO A 155 -13.02 13.08 -6.28
CA PRO A 155 -11.67 13.16 -6.85
C PRO A 155 -11.21 11.85 -7.49
N SER A 156 -10.38 11.93 -8.53
CA SER A 156 -9.92 10.74 -9.24
C SER A 156 -9.02 9.84 -8.39
N ALA A 157 -9.23 8.52 -8.46
CA ALA A 157 -8.33 7.53 -7.90
C ALA A 157 -7.30 7.08 -8.96
N GLY A 158 -6.02 7.07 -8.61
CA GLY A 158 -4.98 6.40 -9.40
C GLY A 158 -4.81 4.96 -8.93
N ILE A 159 -4.59 4.01 -9.84
CA ILE A 159 -4.35 2.60 -9.45
C ILE A 159 -3.14 2.50 -8.52
N ASP A 160 -2.01 3.09 -8.92
CA ASP A 160 -0.77 2.98 -8.16
C ASP A 160 -0.82 3.79 -6.86
N SER A 161 -1.38 5.00 -6.89
CA SER A 161 -1.55 5.80 -5.68
C SER A 161 -2.55 5.20 -4.70
N TYR A 162 -3.55 4.44 -5.17
CA TYR A 162 -4.40 3.62 -4.32
C TYR A 162 -3.61 2.48 -3.68
N ALA A 163 -2.83 1.73 -4.49
CA ALA A 163 -2.05 0.59 -4.04
C ALA A 163 -0.92 0.96 -3.04
N GLU A 164 -0.25 2.09 -3.25
CA GLU A 164 0.79 2.62 -2.36
C GLU A 164 0.25 2.88 -0.95
N ARG A 165 -0.94 3.48 -0.86
CA ARG A 165 -1.60 3.85 0.41
C ARG A 165 -2.44 2.74 1.01
N PHE A 166 -2.66 1.65 0.28
CA PHE A 166 -3.46 0.53 0.77
C PHE A 166 -2.80 -0.09 2.00
N PRO A 167 -3.54 -0.48 3.07
CA PRO A 167 -5.00 -0.60 3.20
C PRO A 167 -5.78 0.68 3.53
N ASP A 168 -5.16 1.80 3.91
CA ASP A 168 -5.89 2.99 4.35
C ASP A 168 -6.77 3.58 3.23
N SER A 169 -6.30 3.47 1.99
CA SER A 169 -7.04 3.85 0.78
C SER A 169 -8.36 3.08 0.58
N TYR A 170 -8.61 1.99 1.31
CA TYR A 170 -9.92 1.33 1.31
C TYR A 170 -11.00 2.21 1.96
N PHE A 171 -10.69 2.85 3.09
CA PHE A 171 -11.64 3.67 3.84
C PHE A 171 -11.75 5.09 3.28
N THR A 172 -10.61 5.64 2.84
CA THR A 172 -10.50 7.02 2.35
C THR A 172 -9.89 7.11 0.94
N PRO A 173 -10.47 6.40 -0.06
CA PRO A 173 -9.86 6.27 -1.39
C PRO A 173 -9.60 7.60 -2.10
N TRP A 174 -10.49 8.57 -1.86
CA TRP A 174 -10.52 9.87 -2.50
C TRP A 174 -9.68 10.94 -1.78
N GLN A 175 -9.20 10.64 -0.56
CA GLN A 175 -8.35 11.59 0.15
C GLN A 175 -6.97 11.62 -0.50
N GLN A 176 -6.42 12.82 -0.67
CA GLN A 176 -5.03 13.04 -1.05
C GLN A 176 -4.05 12.76 0.11
N ALA A 177 -4.52 12.08 1.17
CA ALA A 177 -3.74 11.82 2.38
C ALA A 177 -2.40 11.16 2.05
N THR A 178 -1.38 11.58 2.80
CA THR A 178 -0.02 11.03 2.69
C THR A 178 0.00 9.58 3.16
N MET A 179 0.87 8.77 2.56
CA MET A 179 1.08 7.38 2.96
C MET A 179 1.42 7.29 4.46
N SER A 180 0.72 6.39 5.17
CA SER A 180 0.96 6.16 6.60
C SER A 180 2.41 5.80 6.90
N SER A 181 2.90 6.27 8.04
CA SER A 181 4.30 6.15 8.45
C SER A 181 4.81 4.70 8.52
N GLU A 182 3.90 3.75 8.73
CA GLU A 182 4.14 2.31 8.78
C GLU A 182 4.46 1.69 7.41
N TYR A 183 4.01 2.30 6.32
CA TYR A 183 4.29 1.86 4.96
C TYR A 183 5.41 2.64 4.31
N ARG A 184 5.92 3.70 4.96
CA ARG A 184 7.04 4.49 4.45
C ARG A 184 8.21 3.56 4.15
N ASP A 185 8.65 3.60 2.89
CA ASP A 185 9.75 2.81 2.33
C ASP A 185 9.47 1.30 2.15
N ARG A 186 8.22 0.85 2.25
CA ARG A 186 7.83 -0.55 2.01
C ARG A 186 6.82 -0.69 0.86
N PRO A 187 7.22 -1.26 -0.29
CA PRO A 187 6.30 -1.46 -1.40
C PRO A 187 5.20 -2.46 -1.04
N LEU A 188 4.04 -2.34 -1.68
CA LEU A 188 2.88 -3.20 -1.44
C LEU A 188 3.25 -4.69 -1.56
N ALA A 189 4.07 -5.07 -2.55
CA ALA A 189 4.59 -6.43 -2.72
C ALA A 189 5.19 -7.02 -1.43
N THR A 190 6.08 -6.27 -0.77
CA THR A 190 6.72 -6.67 0.49
C THR A 190 5.69 -6.77 1.61
N ARG A 191 4.81 -5.77 1.73
CA ARG A 191 3.78 -5.72 2.78
C ARG A 191 2.76 -6.84 2.65
N ALA A 192 2.41 -7.21 1.42
CA ALA A 192 1.55 -8.33 1.06
C ALA A 192 2.23 -9.71 1.20
N GLN A 193 3.52 -9.77 1.55
CA GLN A 193 4.25 -11.01 1.91
C GLN A 193 4.59 -11.13 3.41
N GLN A 194 4.71 -10.03 4.16
CA GLN A 194 4.86 -10.01 5.64
C GLN A 194 3.66 -10.54 6.47
N ALA A 195 3.69 -11.79 6.92
CA ALA A 195 2.62 -12.38 7.74
C ALA A 195 2.37 -11.62 9.07
N CYS A 196 3.41 -11.00 9.62
CA CYS A 196 3.34 -10.20 10.85
C CYS A 196 2.41 -8.98 10.77
N GLN A 197 2.01 -8.56 9.57
CA GLN A 197 0.98 -7.55 9.39
C GLN A 197 -0.35 -7.99 10.03
N THR A 198 -0.71 -9.27 9.92
CA THR A 198 -1.95 -9.81 10.52
C THR A 198 -1.98 -9.62 12.04
N VAL A 199 -0.84 -9.78 12.72
CA VAL A 199 -0.74 -9.54 14.17
C VAL A 199 -0.99 -8.07 14.49
N ALA A 200 -0.36 -7.16 13.73
CA ALA A 200 -0.48 -5.73 13.94
C ALA A 200 -1.93 -5.24 13.78
N TYR A 201 -2.64 -5.70 12.75
CA TYR A 201 -4.04 -5.32 12.54
C TYR A 201 -5.02 -6.07 13.44
N ALA A 202 -4.68 -7.24 13.96
CA ALA A 202 -5.53 -7.93 14.94
C ALA A 202 -5.61 -7.16 16.27
N VAL A 203 -4.50 -6.53 16.70
CA VAL A 203 -4.44 -5.81 17.99
C VAL A 203 -4.67 -4.31 17.87
N LEU A 204 -4.41 -3.73 16.70
CA LEU A 204 -4.66 -2.33 16.37
C LEU A 204 -5.35 -2.26 15.00
N PRO A 205 -6.65 -2.59 14.93
CA PRO A 205 -7.39 -2.69 13.67
C PRO A 205 -7.46 -1.35 12.94
N LEU A 206 -7.93 -1.39 11.69
CA LEU A 206 -8.29 -0.17 10.96
C LEU A 206 -9.76 0.16 11.28
N SER A 207 -10.04 0.49 12.55
CA SER A 207 -11.36 0.99 12.99
C SER A 207 -11.41 2.51 13.04
N ASP A 208 -12.61 3.08 13.19
CA ASP A 208 -13.01 4.51 13.03
C ASP A 208 -11.91 5.60 12.99
N PRO A 209 -12.00 6.56 12.04
CA PRO A 209 -10.91 7.42 11.60
C PRO A 209 -10.81 8.69 12.45
N ASP A 210 -10.67 8.57 13.76
CA ASP A 210 -10.14 9.74 14.49
C ASP A 210 -8.69 9.95 14.04
N TRP A 211 -8.52 10.87 13.09
CA TRP A 211 -7.24 11.21 12.49
C TRP A 211 -6.16 11.52 13.53
N ARG A 212 -6.57 11.95 14.74
CA ARG A 212 -5.68 12.21 15.88
C ARG A 212 -4.96 10.93 16.35
N CYS A 213 -5.55 9.76 16.11
CA CYS A 213 -5.04 8.46 16.50
C CYS A 213 -4.15 7.81 15.41
N ASP A 214 -4.23 8.25 14.15
CA ASP A 214 -3.59 7.59 13.01
C ASP A 214 -2.06 7.48 13.16
N ALA A 215 -1.41 8.56 13.57
CA ALA A 215 0.05 8.58 13.75
C ALA A 215 0.51 7.61 14.86
N GLY A 216 -0.22 7.59 15.98
CA GLY A 216 0.08 6.70 17.11
C GLY A 216 -0.15 5.23 16.75
N ARG A 217 -1.27 4.92 16.09
CA ARG A 217 -1.63 3.57 15.67
C ARG A 217 -0.69 3.04 14.61
N SER A 218 -0.42 3.81 13.55
CA SER A 218 0.54 3.41 12.50
C SER A 218 1.95 3.20 13.09
N GLY A 219 2.42 4.10 13.95
CA GLY A 219 3.71 3.95 14.62
C GLY A 219 3.78 2.71 15.53
N ALA A 220 2.69 2.35 16.21
CA ALA A 220 2.63 1.15 17.03
C ALA A 220 2.56 -0.13 16.19
N ARG A 221 1.73 -0.17 15.14
CA ARG A 221 1.67 -1.29 14.19
C ARG A 221 3.02 -1.57 13.55
N ARG A 222 3.75 -0.53 13.09
CA ARG A 222 5.11 -0.69 12.58
C ARG A 222 6.03 -1.41 13.58
N ARG A 223 6.02 -0.99 14.84
CA ARG A 223 6.81 -1.62 15.91
C ARG A 223 6.38 -3.06 16.20
N ILE A 224 5.08 -3.36 16.13
CA ILE A 224 4.57 -4.74 16.28
C ILE A 224 5.06 -5.63 15.15
N VAL A 225 4.99 -5.15 13.90
CA VAL A 225 5.52 -5.88 12.74
C VAL A 225 7.01 -6.13 12.92
N ASP A 226 7.80 -5.10 13.29
CA ASP A 226 9.24 -5.24 13.47
C ASP A 226 9.60 -6.22 14.60
N ALA A 227 8.87 -6.19 15.73
CA ALA A 227 9.05 -7.15 16.82
C ALA A 227 8.68 -8.59 16.39
N CYS A 228 7.59 -8.75 15.66
CA CYS A 228 7.16 -10.05 15.14
C CYS A 228 8.17 -10.64 14.15
N GLU A 229 8.67 -9.85 13.21
CA GLU A 229 9.68 -10.29 12.24
C GLU A 229 11.01 -10.65 12.93
N ALA A 230 11.44 -9.88 13.94
CA ALA A 230 12.63 -10.20 14.73
C ALA A 230 12.49 -11.54 15.47
N THR A 231 11.35 -11.79 16.11
CA THR A 231 11.08 -13.06 16.80
C THR A 231 11.02 -14.22 15.81
N ARG A 232 10.39 -14.05 14.64
CA ARG A 232 10.38 -15.07 13.59
C ARG A 232 11.78 -15.45 13.14
N GLN A 233 12.65 -14.47 12.93
CA GLN A 233 14.04 -14.71 12.56
C GLN A 233 14.81 -15.48 13.64
N GLN A 234 14.60 -15.15 14.91
CA GLN A 234 15.20 -15.89 16.04
C GLN A 234 14.74 -17.34 16.11
N LEU A 235 13.48 -17.62 15.75
CA LEU A 235 12.91 -18.96 15.69
C LEU A 235 13.26 -19.73 14.40
N GLY A 236 14.05 -19.14 13.49
CA GLY A 236 14.43 -19.77 12.23
C GLY A 236 13.29 -19.84 11.18
N ALA A 237 12.18 -19.13 11.41
CA ALA A 237 11.04 -19.16 10.51
C ALA A 237 11.33 -18.41 9.19
N THR A 238 10.88 -18.97 8.07
CA THR A 238 11.01 -18.31 6.76
C THR A 238 9.99 -17.18 6.61
N LYS A 239 10.17 -16.25 5.65
CA LYS A 239 9.25 -15.10 5.45
C LYS A 239 7.80 -15.48 5.12
N THR A 240 7.58 -16.69 4.61
CA THR A 240 6.28 -17.18 4.10
C THR A 240 5.54 -18.12 5.04
N GLU A 241 6.18 -18.54 6.14
CA GLU A 241 5.61 -19.53 7.06
C GLU A 241 4.42 -18.95 7.84
N GLU A 242 3.42 -19.78 8.15
CA GLU A 242 2.28 -19.36 8.96
C GLU A 242 2.72 -18.95 10.38
N LEU A 243 1.91 -18.10 11.03
CA LEU A 243 2.18 -17.66 12.40
C LEU A 243 1.92 -18.85 13.36
N THR A 244 2.96 -19.30 14.06
CA THR A 244 2.86 -20.44 14.99
C THR A 244 2.34 -20.00 16.36
N GLU A 245 1.78 -20.95 17.12
CA GLU A 245 1.37 -20.70 18.51
C GLU A 245 2.55 -20.25 19.38
N THR A 246 3.73 -20.86 19.19
CA THR A 246 4.98 -20.47 19.88
C THR A 246 5.34 -19.01 19.62
N LEU A 247 5.21 -18.54 18.37
CA LEU A 247 5.43 -17.14 18.05
C LEU A 247 4.44 -16.24 18.80
N GLY A 248 3.15 -16.62 18.86
CA GLY A 248 2.13 -15.89 19.60
C GLY A 248 2.44 -15.76 21.10
N GLN A 249 2.89 -16.85 21.74
CA GLN A 249 3.28 -16.86 23.16
C GLN A 249 4.47 -15.93 23.44
N VAL A 250 5.49 -15.95 22.58
CA VAL A 250 6.68 -15.08 22.72
C VAL A 250 6.32 -13.61 22.44
N LEU A 251 5.40 -13.33 21.52
CA LEU A 251 5.00 -11.98 21.15
C LEU A 251 4.02 -11.31 22.11
N ALA A 252 3.32 -12.05 22.96
CA ALA A 252 2.28 -11.50 23.83
C ALA A 252 2.76 -10.30 24.65
N GLN A 253 3.92 -10.43 25.32
CA GLN A 253 4.45 -9.37 26.18
C GLN A 253 4.99 -8.16 25.38
N PRO A 254 5.83 -8.33 24.34
CA PRO A 254 6.23 -7.22 23.47
C PRO A 254 5.05 -6.47 22.84
N VAL A 255 4.04 -7.20 22.32
CA VAL A 255 2.87 -6.60 21.68
C VAL A 255 2.06 -5.80 22.68
N SER A 256 1.76 -6.36 23.86
CA SER A 256 1.04 -5.65 24.93
C SER A 256 1.76 -4.37 25.35
N THR A 257 3.09 -4.43 25.47
CA THR A 257 3.93 -3.25 25.80
C THR A 257 3.82 -2.17 24.73
N ILE A 258 3.85 -2.53 23.44
CA ILE A 258 3.72 -1.58 22.35
C ILE A 258 2.31 -0.98 22.31
N VAL A 259 1.25 -1.80 22.43
CA VAL A 259 -0.15 -1.33 22.46
C VAL A 259 -0.38 -0.37 23.63
N ALA A 260 0.24 -0.61 24.78
CA ALA A 260 0.13 0.27 25.94
C ALA A 260 0.67 1.70 25.69
N THR A 261 1.55 1.89 24.69
CA THR A 261 2.04 3.24 24.30
C THR A 261 1.03 4.03 23.47
N VAL A 262 0.01 3.38 22.91
CA VAL A 262 -1.10 4.05 22.22
C VAL A 262 -2.08 4.56 23.29
N PRO A 263 -2.58 5.80 23.20
CA PRO A 263 -3.61 6.30 24.12
C PRO A 263 -4.84 5.38 24.14
N GLN A 264 -5.49 5.20 25.30
CA GLN A 264 -6.62 4.26 25.42
C GLN A 264 -7.76 4.55 24.42
N GLN A 265 -8.04 5.82 24.16
CA GLN A 265 -9.04 6.25 23.18
C GLN A 265 -8.67 5.95 21.72
N CYS A 266 -7.42 5.54 21.46
CA CYS A 266 -6.85 5.25 20.15
C CYS A 266 -6.47 3.77 19.96
N ARG A 267 -6.73 2.90 20.94
CA ARG A 267 -6.45 1.46 20.86
C ARG A 267 -7.55 0.77 20.07
#